data_AF-X1F2M1-F1
#
_entry.id   AF-X1F2M1-F1
#
_cell.length_a   1.000
_cell.length_b   1.000
_cell.length_c   1.000
_cell.angle_alpha   90.00
_cell.angle_beta   90.00
_cell.angle_gamma   90.00
#
_symmetry.space_group_name_H-M   'P 1'
#
loop_
_entity.id
_entity.type
_entity.pdbx_description
1 polymer ?
#
loop_
_entity_poly.entity_id
_entity_poly.type
_entity_poly.pdbx_seq_one_letter_code
_entity_poly.pdbx_strand_id
1 'polypeptide(L)'
;ITSYQDLRDEFINQIKYFIEPMVETMSYLDKSIAELNPQPFLSATIDNCIDRGLDITNGGAFYDFTTTQAIGLATVADSLAVIKKVVFEDKLLPYEDLIQMLVKNYRGTYQGRKGAEWREYFINKVPKFGNDDDYVDSIAHNVAKQFCNEMVKHVNYRGGKYNPGIYSTTFHLVFGVFTAATADGRKSREPLSNGVGPFTSRDKNGPTAILNSVMKLENELMTNGNSLILSFHPNTLKL
;
A
#
# COMPACT_ATOMS: atom_id res chain seq x y z
N ILE A 1 -14.98 12.79 12.60
CA ILE A 1 -13.52 12.73 12.87
C ILE A 1 -13.16 13.94 13.73
N THR A 2 -12.95 13.76 15.03
CA THR A 2 -12.55 14.84 15.96
C THR A 2 -11.13 14.66 16.50
N SER A 3 -10.53 13.48 16.30
CA SER A 3 -9.15 13.18 16.65
C SER A 3 -8.41 12.43 15.53
N TYR A 4 -7.07 12.39 15.59
CA TYR A 4 -6.28 11.54 14.71
C TYR A 4 -6.60 10.05 14.90
N GLN A 5 -6.95 9.66 16.13
CA GLN A 5 -7.33 8.28 16.42
C GLN A 5 -8.60 7.89 15.68
N ASP A 6 -9.62 8.75 15.67
CA ASP A 6 -10.86 8.53 14.92
C ASP A 6 -10.58 8.38 13.42
N LEU A 7 -9.68 9.22 12.87
CA LEU A 7 -9.30 9.15 11.46
C LEU A 7 -8.63 7.82 11.14
N ARG A 8 -7.70 7.39 12.01
CA ARG A 8 -7.00 6.12 11.84
C ARG A 8 -7.96 4.94 11.89
N ASP A 9 -8.90 4.96 12.81
CA ASP A 9 -9.87 3.88 12.99
C ASP A 9 -10.84 3.81 11.80
N GLU A 10 -11.30 4.98 11.32
CA GLU A 10 -12.13 5.04 10.11
C GLU A 10 -11.35 4.60 8.87
N PHE A 11 -10.07 4.99 8.74
CA PHE A 11 -9.21 4.51 7.65
C PHE A 11 -9.07 2.98 7.66
N ILE A 12 -8.90 2.37 8.84
CA ILE A 12 -8.86 0.91 9.00
C ILE A 12 -10.21 0.28 8.62
N ASN A 13 -11.33 0.89 9.02
CA ASN A 13 -12.66 0.41 8.63
C ASN A 13 -12.85 0.44 7.11
N GLN A 14 -12.36 1.49 6.43
CA GLN A 14 -12.39 1.55 4.96
C GLN A 14 -11.55 0.44 4.32
N ILE A 15 -10.37 0.11 4.86
CA ILE A 15 -9.57 -1.04 4.38
C ILE A 15 -10.42 -2.32 4.42
N LYS A 16 -11.05 -2.61 5.56
CA LYS A 16 -11.88 -3.81 5.74
C LYS A 16 -13.06 -3.83 4.76
N TYR A 17 -13.75 -2.69 4.66
CA TYR A 17 -14.89 -2.53 3.78
C TYR A 17 -14.55 -2.80 2.31
N PHE A 18 -13.36 -2.41 1.83
CA PHE A 18 -12.95 -2.68 0.45
C PHE A 18 -12.37 -4.08 0.23
N ILE A 19 -11.82 -4.72 1.27
CA ILE A 19 -11.30 -6.09 1.17
C ILE A 19 -12.43 -7.10 0.99
N GLU A 20 -13.54 -6.95 1.72
CA GLU A 20 -14.65 -7.90 1.68
C GLU A 20 -15.23 -8.14 0.26
N PRO A 21 -15.68 -7.10 -0.49
CA PRO A 21 -16.18 -7.29 -1.85
C PRO A 21 -15.09 -7.70 -2.85
N MET A 22 -13.83 -7.33 -2.59
CA MET A 22 -12.70 -7.79 -3.41
C MET A 22 -12.53 -9.31 -3.28
N VAL A 23 -12.54 -9.84 -2.06
CA VAL A 23 -12.43 -11.29 -1.80
C VAL A 23 -13.60 -12.04 -2.42
N GLU A 24 -14.83 -11.54 -2.26
CA GLU A 24 -16.02 -12.12 -2.88
C GLU A 24 -15.90 -12.17 -4.41
N THR A 25 -15.50 -11.06 -5.03
CA THR A 25 -15.29 -10.98 -6.48
C THR A 25 -14.24 -11.96 -6.97
N MET A 26 -13.13 -12.09 -6.23
CA MET A 26 -12.07 -13.05 -6.55
C MET A 26 -12.56 -14.50 -6.45
N SER A 27 -13.40 -14.82 -5.46
CA SER A 27 -13.99 -16.16 -5.34
C SER A 27 -14.88 -16.50 -6.53
N TYR A 28 -15.65 -15.55 -7.06
CA TYR A 28 -16.44 -15.77 -8.28
C TYR A 28 -15.58 -15.95 -9.52
N LEU A 29 -14.49 -15.19 -9.63
CA LEU A 29 -13.52 -15.34 -10.71
C LEU A 29 -12.85 -16.72 -10.66
N ASP A 30 -12.37 -17.13 -9.49
CA ASP A 30 -11.75 -18.44 -9.28
C ASP A 30 -12.70 -19.58 -9.67
N LYS A 31 -13.96 -19.51 -9.22
CA LYS A 31 -15.00 -20.48 -9.61
C LYS A 31 -15.21 -20.51 -11.12
N SER A 32 -15.30 -19.35 -11.76
CA SER A 32 -15.51 -19.26 -13.21
C SER A 32 -14.34 -19.87 -13.98
N ILE A 33 -13.10 -19.67 -13.51
CA ILE A 33 -11.92 -20.29 -14.10
C ILE A 33 -11.99 -21.82 -13.96
N ALA A 34 -12.34 -22.32 -12.77
CA ALA A 34 -12.45 -23.76 -12.51
C ALA A 34 -13.51 -24.45 -13.40
N GLU A 35 -14.64 -23.79 -13.63
CA GLU A 35 -15.74 -24.33 -14.44
C GLU A 35 -15.50 -24.19 -15.95
N LEU A 36 -14.88 -23.11 -16.40
CA LEU A 36 -14.81 -22.76 -17.82
C LEU A 36 -13.43 -23.01 -18.45
N ASN A 37 -12.38 -23.11 -17.66
CA ASN A 37 -11.00 -23.20 -18.15
C ASN A 37 -10.10 -24.10 -17.27
N PRO A 38 -10.46 -25.38 -17.06
CA PRO A 38 -9.59 -26.32 -16.35
C PRO A 38 -8.27 -26.53 -17.11
N GLN A 39 -7.19 -26.81 -16.39
CA GLN A 39 -5.83 -26.87 -16.92
C GLN A 39 -5.19 -28.27 -16.74
N PRO A 40 -5.68 -29.32 -17.41
CA PRO A 40 -5.27 -30.70 -17.15
C PRO A 40 -3.78 -30.96 -17.40
N PHE A 41 -3.18 -30.28 -18.39
CA PHE A 41 -1.74 -30.41 -18.65
C PHE A 41 -0.90 -29.80 -17.52
N LEU A 42 -1.30 -28.65 -16.98
CA LEU A 42 -0.63 -28.06 -15.82
C LEU A 42 -0.83 -28.96 -14.59
N SER A 43 -2.06 -29.41 -14.36
CA SER A 43 -2.41 -30.33 -13.27
C SER A 43 -1.55 -31.60 -13.28
N ALA A 44 -1.23 -32.17 -14.44
CA ALA A 44 -0.38 -33.35 -14.55
C ALA A 44 1.08 -33.12 -14.11
N THR A 45 1.53 -31.86 -14.02
CA THR A 45 2.88 -31.47 -13.62
C THR A 45 2.99 -30.97 -12.18
N ILE A 46 1.88 -30.98 -11.44
CA ILE A 46 1.78 -30.45 -10.08
C ILE A 46 1.41 -31.56 -9.11
N ASP A 47 2.17 -31.66 -8.02
CA ASP A 47 1.96 -32.67 -6.98
C ASP A 47 0.52 -32.64 -6.46
N ASN A 48 0.02 -33.84 -6.12
CA ASN A 48 -1.32 -34.13 -5.60
C ASN A 48 -2.50 -33.96 -6.56
N CYS A 49 -2.38 -33.26 -7.69
CA CYS A 49 -3.49 -33.12 -8.63
C CYS A 49 -3.94 -34.48 -9.20
N ILE A 50 -2.99 -35.32 -9.63
CA ILE A 50 -3.27 -36.67 -10.14
C ILE A 50 -3.82 -37.58 -9.03
N ASP A 51 -3.17 -37.61 -7.87
CA ASP A 51 -3.56 -38.47 -6.74
C ASP A 51 -4.98 -38.16 -6.24
N ARG A 52 -5.37 -36.88 -6.29
CA ARG A 52 -6.70 -36.41 -5.89
C ARG A 52 -7.73 -36.47 -7.02
N GLY A 53 -7.31 -36.69 -8.27
CA GLY A 53 -8.17 -36.62 -9.44
C GLY A 53 -8.83 -35.25 -9.62
N LEU A 54 -8.15 -34.17 -9.21
CA LEU A 54 -8.66 -32.80 -9.22
C LEU A 54 -7.75 -31.90 -10.04
N ASP A 55 -8.36 -31.04 -10.87
CA ASP A 55 -7.63 -30.00 -11.59
C ASP A 55 -7.06 -28.95 -10.62
N ILE A 56 -5.91 -28.36 -10.96
CA ILE A 56 -5.28 -27.30 -10.17
C ILE A 56 -6.22 -26.10 -9.94
N THR A 57 -7.02 -25.74 -10.94
CA THR A 57 -7.97 -24.63 -10.83
C THR A 57 -9.11 -24.92 -9.84
N ASN A 58 -9.32 -26.20 -9.50
CA ASN A 58 -10.30 -26.67 -8.53
C ASN A 58 -9.65 -27.20 -7.23
N GLY A 59 -8.42 -26.76 -6.93
CA GLY A 59 -7.74 -27.05 -5.67
C GLY A 59 -7.04 -28.41 -5.61
N GLY A 60 -6.60 -28.96 -6.74
CA GLY A 60 -5.84 -30.21 -6.81
C GLY A 60 -4.46 -30.16 -6.13
N ALA A 61 -3.82 -29.00 -6.11
CA ALA A 61 -2.47 -28.82 -5.55
C ALA A 61 -2.42 -29.05 -4.02
N PHE A 62 -1.23 -29.37 -3.49
CA PHE A 62 -1.01 -29.48 -2.04
C PHE A 62 -1.11 -28.12 -1.33
N TYR A 63 -0.46 -27.10 -1.89
CA TYR A 63 -0.53 -25.72 -1.41
C TYR A 63 -1.37 -24.89 -2.36
N ASP A 64 -2.38 -24.22 -1.81
CA ASP A 64 -3.24 -23.33 -2.57
C ASP A 64 -3.30 -21.96 -1.91
N PHE A 65 -2.99 -20.93 -2.69
CA PHE A 65 -3.00 -19.55 -2.24
C PHE A 65 -3.71 -18.66 -3.25
N THR A 66 -4.39 -17.64 -2.74
CA THR A 66 -4.79 -16.49 -3.55
C THR A 66 -4.00 -15.28 -3.09
N THR A 67 -3.30 -14.63 -4.01
CA THR A 67 -2.40 -13.54 -3.67
C THR A 67 -3.07 -12.19 -3.83
N THR A 68 -2.88 -11.27 -2.88
CA THR A 68 -3.33 -9.88 -3.00
C THR A 68 -2.18 -8.92 -2.78
N GLN A 69 -2.26 -7.75 -3.44
CA GLN A 69 -1.20 -6.75 -3.42
C GLN A 69 -1.74 -5.42 -2.93
N ALA A 70 -1.06 -4.81 -1.95
CA ALA A 70 -1.27 -3.41 -1.58
C ALA A 70 -0.28 -2.51 -2.34
N ILE A 71 -0.76 -1.33 -2.74
CA ILE A 71 -0.01 -0.35 -3.53
C ILE A 71 -0.12 1.02 -2.86
N GLY A 72 0.98 1.78 -2.82
CA GLY A 72 0.99 3.14 -2.27
C GLY A 72 1.26 3.23 -0.76
N LEU A 73 1.99 2.28 -0.17
CA LEU A 73 2.27 2.25 1.28
C LEU A 73 2.86 3.57 1.79
N ALA A 74 3.94 4.07 1.19
CA ALA A 74 4.56 5.32 1.62
C ALA A 74 3.67 6.54 1.34
N THR A 75 2.93 6.55 0.22
CA THR A 75 1.93 7.62 -0.05
C THR A 75 0.89 7.72 1.07
N VAL A 76 0.38 6.58 1.56
CA VAL A 76 -0.56 6.54 2.68
C VAL A 76 0.12 6.95 3.98
N ALA A 77 1.28 6.38 4.30
CA ALA A 77 1.97 6.66 5.56
C ALA A 77 2.35 8.15 5.67
N ASP A 78 2.93 8.73 4.62
CA ASP A 78 3.30 10.14 4.57
C ASP A 78 2.06 11.06 4.61
N SER A 79 0.94 10.63 4.02
CA SER A 79 -0.32 11.40 4.07
C SER A 79 -0.90 11.41 5.49
N LEU A 80 -0.95 10.25 6.13
CA LEU A 80 -1.39 10.13 7.52
C LEU A 80 -0.47 10.88 8.47
N ALA A 81 0.84 10.91 8.21
CA ALA A 81 1.81 11.68 8.97
C ALA A 81 1.56 13.20 8.88
N VAL A 82 1.27 13.70 7.67
CA VAL A 82 0.90 15.11 7.45
C VAL A 82 -0.39 15.45 8.19
N ILE A 83 -1.42 14.60 8.08
CA ILE A 83 -2.69 14.85 8.75
C ILE A 83 -2.51 14.85 10.28
N LYS A 84 -1.82 13.85 10.83
CA LYS A 84 -1.50 13.76 12.26
C LYS A 84 -0.79 15.01 12.74
N LYS A 85 0.31 15.37 12.05
CA LYS A 85 1.19 16.45 12.47
C LYS A 85 0.54 17.83 12.30
N VAL A 86 0.10 18.14 11.08
CA VAL A 86 -0.29 19.51 10.72
C VAL A 86 -1.70 19.86 11.21
N VAL A 87 -2.63 18.90 11.15
CA VAL A 87 -4.04 19.14 11.50
C VAL A 87 -4.27 18.92 12.99
N PHE A 88 -3.81 17.80 13.54
CA PHE A 88 -4.18 17.40 14.91
C PHE A 88 -3.17 17.84 15.98
N GLU A 89 -1.87 17.71 15.73
CA GLU A 89 -0.81 18.07 16.69
C GLU A 89 -0.52 19.58 16.66
N ASP A 90 0.03 20.08 15.55
CA ASP A 90 0.49 21.46 15.38
C ASP A 90 -0.68 22.43 15.11
N LYS A 91 -1.85 21.91 14.70
CA LYS A 91 -3.09 22.67 14.41
C LYS A 91 -2.90 23.88 13.49
N LEU A 92 -2.01 23.75 12.51
CA LEU A 92 -1.66 24.83 11.57
C LEU A 92 -2.64 24.96 10.40
N LEU A 93 -3.37 23.88 10.09
CA LEU A 93 -4.32 23.83 8.99
C LEU A 93 -5.58 23.09 9.46
N PRO A 94 -6.77 23.71 9.40
CA PRO A 94 -8.03 23.02 9.69
C PRO A 94 -8.24 21.81 8.78
N TYR A 95 -8.94 20.79 9.29
CA TYR A 95 -9.17 19.54 8.57
C TYR A 95 -9.95 19.78 7.26
N GLU A 96 -10.96 20.65 7.31
CA GLU A 96 -11.80 21.04 6.18
C GLU A 96 -10.99 21.77 5.10
N ASP A 97 -10.07 22.65 5.51
CA ASP A 97 -9.17 23.35 4.60
C ASP A 97 -8.25 22.37 3.87
N LEU A 98 -7.73 21.36 4.59
CA LEU A 98 -6.94 20.29 3.98
C LEU A 98 -7.76 19.54 2.92
N ILE A 99 -8.98 19.11 3.23
CA ILE A 99 -9.86 18.42 2.28
C ILE A 99 -10.09 19.28 1.04
N GLN A 100 -10.49 20.53 1.22
CA GLN A 100 -10.74 21.45 0.11
C GLN A 100 -9.49 21.68 -0.74
N MET A 101 -8.32 21.75 -0.11
CA MET A 101 -7.04 21.87 -0.81
C MET A 101 -6.73 20.64 -1.66
N LEU A 102 -6.96 19.43 -1.13
CA LEU A 102 -6.74 18.19 -1.87
C LEU A 102 -7.72 18.03 -3.04
N VAL A 103 -9.00 18.33 -2.83
CA VAL A 103 -10.03 18.33 -3.89
C VAL A 103 -9.64 19.29 -5.02
N LYS A 104 -9.10 20.46 -4.68
CA LYS A 104 -8.64 21.46 -5.66
C LYS A 104 -7.22 21.20 -6.19
N ASN A 105 -6.62 20.05 -5.89
CA ASN A 105 -5.28 19.66 -6.30
C ASN A 105 -4.22 20.73 -5.95
N TYR A 106 -4.20 21.15 -4.68
CA TYR A 106 -3.31 22.20 -4.13
C TYR A 106 -3.49 23.61 -4.71
N ARG A 107 -4.62 23.89 -5.38
CA ARG A 107 -4.98 25.25 -5.81
C ARG A 107 -5.78 25.98 -4.73
N GLY A 108 -5.65 27.31 -4.69
CA GLY A 108 -6.34 28.17 -3.72
C GLY A 108 -5.43 28.69 -2.63
N THR A 109 -6.01 29.37 -1.65
CA THR A 109 -5.33 29.95 -0.49
C THR A 109 -6.02 29.47 0.78
N TYR A 110 -5.24 28.98 1.73
CA TYR A 110 -5.71 28.38 2.99
C TYR A 110 -4.84 28.91 4.12
N GLN A 111 -5.45 29.45 5.17
CA GLN A 111 -4.72 30.04 6.30
C GLN A 111 -3.65 31.05 5.85
N GLY A 112 -3.98 31.90 4.85
CA GLY A 112 -3.08 32.93 4.33
C GLY A 112 -1.94 32.45 3.43
N ARG A 113 -1.83 31.14 3.15
CA ARG A 113 -0.80 30.56 2.27
C ARG A 113 -1.43 29.91 1.04
N LYS A 114 -0.78 29.98 -0.12
CA LYS A 114 -1.23 29.25 -1.32
C LYS A 114 -1.14 27.75 -1.07
N GLY A 115 -2.03 26.97 -1.65
CA GLY A 115 -2.00 25.50 -1.54
C GLY A 115 -0.67 24.90 -2.03
N ALA A 116 -0.02 25.53 -3.02
CA ALA A 116 1.33 25.15 -3.45
C ALA A 116 2.39 25.34 -2.35
N GLU A 117 2.27 26.37 -1.51
CA GLU A 117 3.19 26.60 -0.38
C GLU A 117 2.94 25.58 0.73
N TRP A 118 1.68 25.24 1.01
CA TRP A 118 1.33 24.15 1.90
C TRP A 118 1.88 22.81 1.43
N ARG A 119 1.79 22.54 0.12
CA ARG A 119 2.40 21.34 -0.48
C ARG A 119 3.89 21.27 -0.21
N GLU A 120 4.63 22.35 -0.44
CA GLU A 120 6.07 22.38 -0.15
C GLU A 120 6.37 22.22 1.34
N TYR A 121 5.52 22.76 2.22
CA TYR A 121 5.62 22.52 3.65
C TYR A 121 5.40 21.03 3.99
N PHE A 122 4.37 20.39 3.44
CA PHE A 122 4.09 18.97 3.65
C PHE A 122 5.24 18.07 3.19
N ILE A 123 5.87 18.41 2.08
CA ILE A 123 6.97 17.65 1.50
C ILE A 123 8.25 17.80 2.32
N ASN A 124 8.54 19.00 2.82
CA ASN A 124 9.86 19.34 3.33
C ASN A 124 9.95 19.52 4.85
N LYS A 125 8.82 19.70 5.53
CA LYS A 125 8.76 20.01 6.98
C LYS A 125 8.07 18.95 7.80
N VAL A 126 7.32 18.04 7.17
CA VAL A 126 6.79 16.86 7.84
C VAL A 126 7.73 15.69 7.56
N PRO A 127 8.08 14.88 8.58
CA PRO A 127 8.83 13.64 8.38
C PRO A 127 8.22 12.73 7.30
N LYS A 128 9.07 11.95 6.63
CA LYS A 128 8.70 11.07 5.51
C LYS A 128 9.27 9.68 5.70
N PHE A 129 8.53 8.67 5.26
CA PHE A 129 8.94 7.27 5.29
C PHE A 129 10.26 7.08 4.54
N GLY A 130 11.11 6.16 5.00
CA GLY A 130 12.40 5.86 4.36
C GLY A 130 13.55 6.76 4.82
N ASN A 131 13.40 7.45 5.96
CA ASN A 131 14.42 8.32 6.55
C ASN A 131 14.87 7.88 7.94
N ASP A 132 14.52 6.66 8.36
CA ASP A 132 14.74 6.12 9.70
C ASP A 132 14.08 6.98 10.80
N ASP A 133 12.83 7.40 10.56
CA ASP A 133 12.07 8.25 11.47
C ASP A 133 10.86 7.47 12.01
N ASP A 134 10.90 7.13 13.29
CA ASP A 134 9.86 6.34 13.97
C ASP A 134 8.46 6.97 13.88
N TYR A 135 8.36 8.29 13.71
CA TYR A 135 7.09 8.98 13.60
C TYR A 135 6.29 8.53 12.37
N VAL A 136 6.95 8.36 11.22
CA VAL A 136 6.28 7.86 10.00
C VAL A 136 6.44 6.35 9.85
N ASP A 137 7.57 5.78 10.25
CA ASP A 137 7.80 4.35 10.11
C ASP A 137 6.78 3.53 10.92
N SER A 138 6.40 4.00 12.11
CA SER A 138 5.32 3.36 12.89
C SER A 138 3.96 3.47 12.20
N ILE A 139 3.69 4.54 11.46
CA ILE A 139 2.44 4.68 10.68
C ILE A 139 2.46 3.67 9.52
N ALA A 140 3.55 3.61 8.76
CA ALA A 140 3.71 2.65 7.66
C ALA A 140 3.58 1.21 8.14
N HIS A 141 4.26 0.86 9.24
CA HIS A 141 4.14 -0.44 9.90
C HIS A 141 2.68 -0.78 10.21
N ASN A 142 1.95 0.13 10.87
CA ASN A 142 0.56 -0.13 11.27
C ASN A 142 -0.35 -0.33 10.04
N VAL A 143 -0.20 0.48 9.00
CA VAL A 143 -0.98 0.33 7.76
C VAL A 143 -0.72 -1.03 7.10
N ALA A 144 0.55 -1.40 6.94
CA ALA A 144 0.94 -2.67 6.34
C ALA A 144 0.42 -3.88 7.16
N LYS A 145 0.60 -3.82 8.48
CA LYS A 145 0.14 -4.86 9.41
C LYS A 145 -1.37 -5.05 9.37
N GLN A 146 -2.15 -3.96 9.38
CA GLN A 146 -3.61 -4.04 9.33
C GLN A 146 -4.10 -4.64 8.01
N PHE A 147 -3.52 -4.24 6.87
CA PHE A 147 -3.83 -4.84 5.58
C PHE A 147 -3.57 -6.36 5.58
N CYS A 148 -2.37 -6.77 6.02
CA CYS A 148 -2.00 -8.19 6.01
C CYS A 148 -2.90 -9.01 6.94
N ASN A 149 -3.13 -8.52 8.17
CA ASN A 149 -3.97 -9.19 9.16
C ASN A 149 -5.44 -9.30 8.74
N GLU A 150 -5.95 -8.36 7.95
CA GLU A 150 -7.29 -8.47 7.41
C GLU A 150 -7.35 -9.53 6.30
N MET A 151 -6.40 -9.48 5.35
CA MET A 151 -6.37 -10.41 4.22
C MET A 151 -6.30 -11.89 4.64
N VAL A 152 -5.47 -12.23 5.62
CA VAL A 152 -5.25 -13.63 6.03
C VAL A 152 -6.47 -14.30 6.70
N LYS A 153 -7.51 -13.53 7.03
CA LYS A 153 -8.77 -14.06 7.57
C LYS A 153 -9.60 -14.79 6.52
N HIS A 154 -9.34 -14.54 5.25
CA HIS A 154 -10.13 -15.07 4.14
C HIS A 154 -9.57 -16.40 3.61
N VAL A 155 -10.47 -17.20 3.04
CA VAL A 155 -10.18 -18.48 2.38
C VAL A 155 -10.61 -18.35 0.92
N ASN A 156 -9.81 -18.86 0.00
CA ASN A 156 -10.14 -18.80 -1.43
C ASN A 156 -11.10 -19.92 -1.85
N TYR A 157 -11.58 -19.86 -3.08
CA TYR A 157 -12.52 -20.83 -3.64
C TYR A 157 -12.00 -22.29 -3.57
N ARG A 158 -10.69 -22.48 -3.67
CA ARG A 158 -10.01 -23.80 -3.72
C ARG A 158 -9.70 -24.38 -2.34
N GLY A 159 -10.11 -23.70 -1.25
CA GLY A 159 -9.84 -24.11 0.13
C GLY A 159 -8.48 -23.64 0.67
N GLY A 160 -7.75 -22.85 -0.10
CA GLY A 160 -6.48 -22.23 0.24
C GLY A 160 -6.59 -20.90 1.01
N LYS A 161 -5.45 -20.33 1.39
CA LYS A 161 -5.40 -19.06 2.15
C LYS A 161 -5.10 -17.87 1.25
N TYR A 162 -5.53 -16.68 1.69
CA TYR A 162 -5.08 -15.44 1.09
C TYR A 162 -3.68 -15.07 1.60
N ASN A 163 -2.76 -14.80 0.67
CA ASN A 163 -1.41 -14.36 0.96
C ASN A 163 -1.24 -12.89 0.55
N PRO A 164 -1.10 -11.96 1.50
CA PRO A 164 -0.89 -10.55 1.20
C PRO A 164 0.57 -10.29 0.79
N GLY A 165 0.75 -9.28 -0.05
CA GLY A 165 2.04 -8.74 -0.43
C GLY A 165 1.99 -7.22 -0.64
N ILE A 166 3.16 -6.59 -0.63
CA ILE A 166 3.30 -5.15 -0.89
C ILE A 166 4.35 -4.93 -1.97
N TYR A 167 3.88 -4.95 -3.21
CA TYR A 167 4.65 -4.68 -4.42
C TYR A 167 3.69 -4.06 -5.44
N SER A 168 4.23 -3.36 -6.45
CA SER A 168 3.36 -2.55 -7.31
C SER A 168 3.59 -2.70 -8.81
N THR A 169 4.58 -3.49 -9.23
CA THR A 169 4.98 -3.64 -10.65
C THR A 169 4.87 -2.29 -11.40
N THR A 170 3.99 -2.16 -12.39
CA THR A 170 3.65 -0.89 -13.05
C THR A 170 2.30 -0.30 -12.59
N PHE A 171 1.53 -1.01 -11.77
CA PHE A 171 0.22 -0.56 -11.29
C PHE A 171 0.26 0.69 -10.41
N HIS A 172 1.39 1.00 -9.75
CA HIS A 172 1.54 2.27 -9.03
C HIS A 172 1.42 3.51 -9.95
N LEU A 173 1.74 3.38 -11.24
CA LEU A 173 1.50 4.41 -12.24
C LEU A 173 0.01 4.50 -12.59
N VAL A 174 -0.61 3.35 -12.88
CA VAL A 174 -2.01 3.25 -13.30
C VAL A 174 -2.96 3.72 -12.20
N PHE A 175 -2.82 3.21 -10.98
CA PHE A 175 -3.62 3.66 -9.84
C PHE A 175 -3.31 5.10 -9.45
N GLY A 176 -2.08 5.57 -9.70
CA GLY A 176 -1.75 6.99 -9.60
C GLY A 176 -2.67 7.87 -10.44
N VAL A 177 -2.94 7.50 -11.70
CA VAL A 177 -3.85 8.22 -12.62
C VAL A 177 -5.27 8.31 -12.09
N PHE A 178 -5.75 7.27 -11.39
CA PHE A 178 -7.10 7.23 -10.82
C PHE A 178 -7.19 7.85 -9.42
N THR A 179 -6.07 8.29 -8.84
CA THR A 179 -6.03 8.83 -7.48
C THR A 179 -5.92 10.35 -7.49
N ALA A 180 -6.80 11.02 -6.75
CA ALA A 180 -6.78 12.46 -6.52
C ALA A 180 -5.53 12.89 -5.73
N ALA A 181 -5.35 14.19 -5.46
CA ALA A 181 -4.21 14.65 -4.65
C ALA A 181 -4.27 14.07 -3.23
N THR A 182 -3.11 13.74 -2.66
CA THR A 182 -2.97 13.11 -1.34
C THR A 182 -2.13 13.99 -0.42
N ALA A 183 -2.37 13.90 0.90
CA ALA A 183 -1.81 14.84 1.89
C ALA A 183 -0.27 14.80 1.96
N ASP A 184 0.37 13.73 1.51
CA ASP A 184 1.83 13.59 1.41
C ASP A 184 2.52 14.62 0.51
N GLY A 185 1.75 15.37 -0.28
CA GLY A 185 2.24 16.36 -1.24
C GLY A 185 2.09 15.91 -2.69
N ARG A 186 1.62 14.69 -2.95
CA ARG A 186 1.45 14.17 -4.29
C ARG A 186 0.21 14.79 -4.95
N LYS A 187 0.36 15.29 -6.17
CA LYS A 187 -0.74 15.87 -6.94
C LYS A 187 -1.61 14.78 -7.56
N SER A 188 -2.84 15.15 -7.91
CA SER A 188 -3.76 14.28 -8.63
C SER A 188 -3.10 13.76 -9.91
N ARG A 189 -3.29 12.45 -10.18
CA ARG A 189 -2.74 11.70 -11.31
C ARG A 189 -1.25 11.44 -11.31
N GLU A 190 -0.49 11.91 -10.31
CA GLU A 190 0.91 11.48 -10.15
C GLU A 190 0.95 10.00 -9.70
N PRO A 191 2.04 9.27 -10.01
CA PRO A 191 2.26 7.91 -9.52
C PRO A 191 2.07 7.79 -8.01
N LEU A 192 1.72 6.60 -7.52
CA LEU A 192 1.81 6.23 -6.10
C LEU A 192 3.22 5.74 -5.77
N SER A 193 3.55 5.61 -4.47
CA SER A 193 4.80 4.98 -4.05
C SER A 193 4.89 3.52 -4.54
N ASN A 194 6.09 3.08 -4.92
CA ASN A 194 6.30 1.76 -5.50
C ASN A 194 6.76 0.74 -4.43
N GLY A 195 5.97 -0.32 -4.26
CA GLY A 195 6.24 -1.38 -3.29
C GLY A 195 6.33 -0.86 -1.86
N VAL A 196 7.31 -1.38 -1.11
CA VAL A 196 7.61 -0.94 0.26
C VAL A 196 8.62 0.20 0.29
N GLY A 197 9.05 0.72 -0.86
CA GLY A 197 9.99 1.84 -0.91
C GLY A 197 9.35 3.19 -0.54
N PRO A 198 10.17 4.17 -0.14
CA PRO A 198 9.73 5.55 0.03
C PRO A 198 9.19 6.12 -1.29
N PHE A 199 8.37 7.16 -1.20
CA PHE A 199 7.98 7.91 -2.38
C PHE A 199 9.19 8.64 -2.96
N THR A 200 9.31 8.70 -4.29
CA THR A 200 10.45 9.30 -4.97
C THR A 200 10.78 10.70 -4.45
N SER A 201 12.06 10.91 -4.11
CA SER A 201 12.59 12.18 -3.61
C SER A 201 12.01 12.60 -2.25
N ARG A 202 11.60 11.63 -1.41
CA ARG A 202 11.24 11.84 0.00
C ARG A 202 12.27 11.25 0.96
N ASP A 203 13.05 10.29 0.48
CA ASP A 203 14.23 9.72 1.08
C ASP A 203 15.43 10.67 0.94
N LYS A 204 15.84 11.27 2.06
CA LYS A 204 16.93 12.27 2.14
C LYS A 204 18.13 11.78 2.95
N ASN A 205 17.98 10.67 3.68
CA ASN A 205 19.00 10.14 4.59
C ASN A 205 19.76 8.92 4.03
N GLY A 206 19.65 8.66 2.73
CA GLY A 206 20.41 7.62 2.02
C GLY A 206 19.87 6.19 2.20
N PRO A 207 20.48 5.21 1.51
CA PRO A 207 19.96 3.84 1.39
C PRO A 207 19.90 3.08 2.72
N THR A 208 20.83 3.34 3.65
CA THR A 208 20.78 2.73 4.99
C THR A 208 19.53 3.14 5.75
N ALA A 209 19.15 4.42 5.69
CA ALA A 209 17.93 4.89 6.35
C ALA A 209 16.66 4.30 5.72
N ILE A 210 16.66 4.12 4.39
CA ILE A 210 15.58 3.42 3.69
C ILE A 210 15.46 1.98 4.20
N LEU A 211 16.57 1.25 4.25
CA LEU A 211 16.58 -0.13 4.74
C LEU A 211 16.11 -0.21 6.19
N ASN A 212 16.58 0.68 7.07
CA ASN A 212 16.14 0.73 8.46
C ASN A 212 14.62 0.94 8.57
N SER A 213 14.06 1.89 7.83
CA SER A 213 12.61 2.12 7.80
C SER A 213 11.82 0.91 7.28
N VAL A 214 12.30 0.25 6.22
CA VAL A 214 11.65 -0.95 5.65
C VAL A 214 11.75 -2.16 6.57
N MET A 215 12.86 -2.30 7.31
CA MET A 215 13.05 -3.38 8.28
C MET A 215 12.12 -3.25 9.51
N LYS A 216 11.57 -2.06 9.77
CA LYS A 216 10.54 -1.85 10.81
C LYS A 216 9.17 -2.36 10.38
N LEU A 217 8.96 -2.68 9.10
CA LEU A 217 7.76 -3.38 8.66
C LEU A 217 7.84 -4.84 9.13
N GLU A 218 6.73 -5.41 9.63
CA GLU A 218 6.62 -6.87 9.90
C GLU A 218 6.58 -7.63 8.57
N ASN A 219 7.73 -7.72 7.90
CA ASN A 219 7.89 -8.24 6.54
C ASN A 219 7.41 -9.70 6.42
N GLU A 220 7.49 -10.48 7.50
CA GLU A 220 6.97 -11.85 7.60
C GLU A 220 5.46 -11.96 7.37
N LEU A 221 4.70 -10.89 7.60
CA LEU A 221 3.26 -10.87 7.32
C LEU A 221 2.97 -10.76 5.83
N MET A 222 3.92 -10.29 5.02
CA MET A 222 3.80 -10.15 3.57
C MET A 222 4.19 -11.45 2.89
N THR A 223 3.43 -12.52 3.14
CA THR A 223 3.78 -13.90 2.73
C THR A 223 3.84 -14.12 1.22
N ASN A 224 3.23 -13.24 0.42
CA ASN A 224 3.38 -13.22 -1.03
C ASN A 224 4.59 -12.39 -1.52
N GLY A 225 5.32 -11.79 -0.58
CA GLY A 225 6.50 -10.99 -0.84
C GLY A 225 6.26 -9.48 -0.83
N ASN A 226 7.37 -8.76 -0.82
CA ASN A 226 7.41 -7.31 -0.94
C ASN A 226 8.52 -6.89 -1.91
N SER A 227 8.47 -5.65 -2.39
CA SER A 227 9.46 -5.15 -3.33
C SER A 227 10.03 -3.80 -2.88
N LEU A 228 11.34 -3.73 -2.75
CA LEU A 228 12.09 -2.49 -2.56
C LEU A 228 12.98 -2.24 -3.78
N ILE A 229 12.89 -1.03 -4.35
CA ILE A 229 13.77 -0.61 -5.44
C ILE A 229 14.74 0.44 -4.89
N LEU A 230 16.04 0.19 -5.05
CA LEU A 230 17.10 1.14 -4.73
C LEU A 230 17.82 1.54 -6.01
N SER A 231 18.08 2.84 -6.16
CA SER A 231 18.81 3.39 -7.30
C SER A 231 20.12 3.98 -6.81
N PHE A 232 21.23 3.54 -7.41
CA PHE A 232 22.56 4.02 -7.07
C PHE A 232 23.17 4.75 -8.26
N HIS A 233 23.81 5.89 -8.00
CA HIS A 233 24.66 6.50 -9.00
C HIS A 233 25.80 5.53 -9.35
N PRO A 234 26.16 5.31 -10.65
CA PRO A 234 27.18 4.32 -11.03
C PRO A 234 28.52 4.48 -10.32
N ASN A 235 28.93 5.72 -10.01
CA ASN A 235 30.17 5.98 -9.25
C ASN A 235 30.17 5.41 -7.82
N THR A 236 28.99 5.13 -7.23
CA THR A 236 28.88 4.57 -5.87
C THR A 236 29.34 3.11 -5.78
N LEU A 237 29.35 2.41 -6.91
CA LEU A 237 29.70 0.98 -6.99
C LEU A 237 31.08 0.75 -7.62
N LYS A 238 31.86 1.81 -7.85
CA LYS A 238 33.24 1.68 -8.30
C LYS A 238 34.08 1.20 -7.12
N LEU A 239 34.68 0.02 -7.29
CA LEU A 239 35.67 -0.58 -6.38
C LEU A 239 37.00 0.16 -6.48
#